data_AF-A0A3C2EA31-F1
#
_entry.id   AF-A0A3C2EA31-F1
#
_cell.length_a   1.000
_cell.length_b   1.000
_cell.length_c   1.000
_cell.angle_alpha   90.00
_cell.angle_beta   90.00
_cell.angle_gamma   90.00
#
_symmetry.space_group_name_H-M   'P 1'
#
loop_
_entity.id
_entity.type
_entity.pdbx_description
1 polymer ?
#
loop_
_entity_poly.entity_id
_entity_poly.type
_entity_poly.pdbx_seq_one_letter_code
_entity_poly.pdbx_strand_id
1 'polypeptide(L)'
;MEKNSLQDTTRTKDDVLYFGSYLNMGRHNVYLIINHVTEVFKHLGFRKLNDDEDIWSEKEQVNEGNILLNIFDPKKEKYQDERFRVFNYLIKRHHLPFLRIFTNQVLNDSGEIQNPEKKDMLIDFEGAHVFINKIFRELNEFRNSYTHYLSLSNEGTPLPKKLQINVELIKDLKTLFYYAPEFSFIRHNVLKQESKEEYETKVKAYYNDIRRKYRLFEGDESAGKLTDQGLFFFVNLFLERSNAIKFLKRFRGFKNETLPPFKATIQSFTTYALKIPDVRLDNDFPKQALLMEILTELNRCPKELYQVLGKEDKAKFDPKLEQSAINNILENVNYDELSDEHLEQAIKELVVLKRHDDRFPYFALRYLDEMNLLSQIRFQVYLGKVELKSYFKDDLGIERRILKPIYAFGKLSDFDNKEEDILRELKKNLPPDCQDIHWDQYKPHYNISQNN
;
A
#
# COMPACT_ATOMS: atom_id res chain seq x y z
N MET A 1 20.01 43.13 2.47
CA MET A 1 20.71 41.85 2.75
C MET A 1 20.51 41.51 4.21
N GLU A 2 19.33 40.99 4.55
CA GLU A 2 19.06 40.43 5.88
C GLU A 2 19.35 38.93 5.82
N LYS A 3 20.36 38.50 6.57
CA LYS A 3 20.63 37.09 6.81
C LYS A 3 19.47 36.54 7.64
N ASN A 4 18.57 35.81 6.98
CA ASN A 4 17.63 34.90 7.65
C ASN A 4 18.44 33.86 8.43
N SER A 5 18.55 34.06 9.74
CA SER A 5 18.99 33.04 10.67
C SER A 5 17.93 31.93 10.68
N LEU A 6 18.28 30.79 10.10
CA LEU A 6 17.55 29.54 10.30
C LEU A 6 17.63 29.18 11.79
N GLN A 7 16.65 29.67 12.57
CA GLN A 7 16.45 29.21 13.93
C GLN A 7 16.11 27.72 13.89
N ASP A 8 16.97 26.93 14.53
CA ASP A 8 16.85 25.49 14.70
C ASP A 8 15.72 25.19 15.71
N THR A 9 14.48 25.44 15.31
CA THR A 9 13.29 25.25 16.16
C THR A 9 12.92 23.77 16.17
N THR A 10 13.22 23.10 17.28
CA THR A 10 12.67 21.78 17.56
C THR A 10 11.21 21.97 17.95
N ARG A 11 10.28 21.35 17.22
CA ARG A 11 8.83 21.45 17.47
C ARG A 11 8.42 20.48 18.60
N THR A 12 7.39 20.81 19.37
CA THR A 12 6.77 19.95 20.38
C THR A 12 5.32 19.65 20.01
N LYS A 13 4.61 18.83 20.80
CA LYS A 13 3.17 18.56 20.65
C LYS A 13 2.27 19.81 20.68
N ASP A 14 2.83 20.95 21.09
CA ASP A 14 2.15 22.25 21.19
C ASP A 14 2.14 23.01 19.86
N ASP A 15 2.85 22.52 18.83
CA ASP A 15 2.80 23.10 17.47
C ASP A 15 1.53 22.65 16.73
N VAL A 16 0.42 23.26 17.11
CA VAL A 16 -0.93 22.90 16.66
C VAL A 16 -1.07 22.93 15.14
N LEU A 17 -0.50 23.94 14.47
CA LEU A 17 -0.57 24.09 13.02
C LEU A 17 0.18 22.98 12.29
N TYR A 18 1.30 22.54 12.86
CA TYR A 18 2.10 21.45 12.30
C TYR A 18 1.35 20.13 12.35
N PHE A 19 0.86 19.75 13.54
CA PHE A 19 0.09 18.51 13.72
C PHE A 19 -1.22 18.56 12.94
N GLY A 20 -1.94 19.69 12.95
CA GLY A 20 -3.17 19.88 12.19
C GLY A 20 -2.98 19.66 10.69
N SER A 21 -1.88 20.17 10.12
CA SER A 21 -1.54 19.96 8.70
C SER A 21 -1.34 18.48 8.36
N TYR A 22 -0.58 17.75 9.18
CA TYR A 22 -0.30 16.33 8.93
C TYR A 22 -1.48 15.42 9.26
N LEU A 23 -2.31 15.75 10.26
CA LEU A 23 -3.54 15.03 10.55
C LEU A 23 -4.60 15.22 9.44
N ASN A 24 -4.70 16.43 8.89
CA ASN A 24 -5.52 16.68 7.69
C ASN A 24 -5.04 15.84 6.50
N MET A 25 -3.73 15.83 6.24
CA MET A 25 -3.14 14.99 5.20
C MET A 25 -3.42 13.51 5.45
N GLY A 26 -3.25 13.04 6.69
CA GLY A 26 -3.51 11.65 7.06
C GLY A 26 -4.96 11.24 6.81
N ARG A 27 -5.91 12.11 7.16
CA ARG A 27 -7.33 11.89 6.90
C ARG A 27 -7.63 11.83 5.39
N HIS A 28 -7.08 12.77 4.62
CA HIS A 28 -7.25 12.79 3.17
C HIS A 28 -6.66 11.53 2.51
N ASN A 29 -5.51 11.04 2.97
CA ASN A 29 -4.92 9.81 2.46
C ASN A 29 -5.83 8.60 2.69
N VAL A 30 -6.45 8.50 3.87
CA VAL A 30 -7.42 7.44 4.18
C VAL A 30 -8.65 7.54 3.28
N TYR A 31 -9.16 8.75 3.07
CA TYR A 31 -10.26 9.02 2.12
C TYR A 31 -9.94 8.55 0.70
N LEU A 32 -8.76 8.88 0.18
CA LEU A 32 -8.30 8.44 -1.14
C LEU A 32 -8.24 6.91 -1.24
N ILE A 33 -7.72 6.24 -0.21
CA ILE A 33 -7.66 4.77 -0.16
C ILE A 33 -9.06 4.16 -0.14
N ILE A 34 -9.99 4.66 0.68
CA ILE A 34 -11.36 4.16 0.75
C ILE A 34 -12.05 4.27 -0.62
N ASN A 35 -11.92 5.41 -1.29
CA ASN A 35 -12.53 5.64 -2.60
C ASN A 35 -11.93 4.77 -3.70
N HIS A 36 -10.61 4.58 -3.68
CA HIS A 36 -9.93 3.69 -4.60
C HIS A 36 -10.33 2.23 -4.39
N VAL A 37 -10.37 1.75 -3.14
CA VAL A 37 -10.79 0.38 -2.82
C VAL A 37 -12.26 0.18 -3.21
N THR A 38 -13.11 1.18 -3.02
CA THR A 38 -14.51 1.15 -3.49
C THR A 38 -14.62 1.01 -5.00
N GLU A 39 -13.72 1.63 -5.75
CA GLU A 39 -13.67 1.54 -7.22
C GLU A 39 -13.13 0.20 -7.70
N VAL A 40 -12.06 -0.31 -7.08
CA VAL A 40 -11.50 -1.64 -7.37
C VAL A 40 -12.51 -2.75 -7.08
N PHE A 41 -13.30 -2.60 -6.01
CA PHE A 41 -14.31 -3.57 -5.58
C PHE A 41 -15.74 -3.06 -5.82
N LYS A 42 -15.97 -2.38 -6.95
CA LYS A 42 -17.27 -1.77 -7.30
C LYS A 42 -18.45 -2.75 -7.26
N HIS A 43 -18.20 -4.03 -7.55
CA HIS A 43 -19.20 -5.11 -7.51
C HIS A 43 -19.82 -5.35 -6.13
N LEU A 44 -19.17 -4.90 -5.05
CA LEU A 44 -19.69 -5.03 -3.68
C LEU A 44 -20.83 -4.04 -3.37
N GLY A 45 -21.03 -3.03 -4.22
CA GLY A 45 -22.14 -2.08 -4.13
C GLY A 45 -21.94 -0.93 -3.12
N PHE A 46 -20.72 -0.73 -2.62
CA PHE A 46 -20.38 0.44 -1.78
C PHE A 46 -20.35 1.73 -2.62
N ARG A 47 -20.48 2.88 -1.93
CA ARG A 47 -20.47 4.20 -2.58
C ARG A 47 -19.17 4.93 -2.24
N LYS A 48 -18.66 5.70 -3.19
CA LYS A 48 -17.54 6.62 -2.91
C LYS A 48 -17.99 7.62 -1.85
N LEU A 49 -17.09 7.94 -0.93
CA LEU A 49 -17.24 9.00 0.04
C LEU A 49 -17.23 10.35 -0.69
N ASN A 50 -18.02 11.30 -0.20
CA ASN A 50 -18.10 12.64 -0.79
C ASN A 50 -17.08 13.58 -0.16
N ASP A 51 -16.84 13.45 1.15
CA ASP A 51 -15.90 14.29 1.90
C ASP A 51 -14.91 13.43 2.69
N ASP A 52 -13.74 13.99 2.97
CA ASP A 52 -12.73 13.42 3.86
C ASP A 52 -13.26 13.21 5.29
N GLU A 53 -14.27 13.96 5.72
CA GLU A 53 -14.91 13.79 7.03
C GLU A 53 -15.68 12.47 7.13
N ASP A 54 -16.14 11.94 5.99
CA ASP A 54 -16.96 10.72 5.92
C ASP A 54 -16.14 9.42 6.10
N ILE A 55 -14.82 9.51 6.34
CA ILE A 55 -14.01 8.32 6.69
C ILE A 55 -14.53 7.63 7.95
N TRP A 56 -15.22 8.39 8.83
CA TRP A 56 -15.99 7.90 9.96
C TRP A 56 -17.00 8.96 10.41
N SER A 57 -18.26 8.60 10.61
CA SER A 57 -19.33 9.49 11.06
C SER A 57 -20.15 8.89 12.20
N GLU A 58 -20.82 9.71 13.01
CA GLU A 58 -21.88 9.23 13.90
C GLU A 58 -23.15 8.86 13.14
N LYS A 59 -23.32 9.37 11.92
CA LYS A 59 -24.47 9.07 11.06
C LYS A 59 -24.31 7.69 10.43
N GLU A 60 -25.13 6.74 10.87
CA GLU A 60 -25.10 5.34 10.42
C GLU A 60 -25.15 5.22 8.89
N GLN A 61 -25.99 6.01 8.21
CA GLN A 61 -26.12 6.03 6.75
C GLN A 61 -24.80 6.35 6.01
N VAL A 62 -23.95 7.21 6.59
CA VAL A 62 -22.64 7.56 6.01
C VAL A 62 -21.68 6.40 6.19
N ASN A 63 -21.68 5.80 7.38
CA ASN A 63 -20.84 4.65 7.67
C ASN A 63 -21.21 3.43 6.82
N GLU A 64 -22.50 3.18 6.55
CA GLU A 64 -22.97 2.09 5.68
C GLU A 64 -22.39 2.14 4.26
N GLY A 65 -22.11 3.35 3.75
CA GLY A 65 -21.51 3.54 2.42
C GLY A 65 -20.01 3.22 2.38
N ASN A 66 -19.33 3.21 3.52
CA ASN A 66 -17.87 3.07 3.61
C ASN A 66 -17.43 1.60 3.55
N ILE A 67 -16.72 1.20 2.49
CA ILE A 67 -16.26 -0.19 2.31
C ILE A 67 -15.43 -0.70 3.50
N LEU A 68 -14.52 0.10 4.05
CA LEU A 68 -13.58 -0.38 5.08
C LEU A 68 -14.22 -0.54 6.45
N LEU A 69 -15.26 0.24 6.76
CA LEU A 69 -16.02 0.08 8.01
C LEU A 69 -16.91 -1.16 7.99
N ASN A 70 -17.30 -1.64 6.81
CA ASN A 70 -18.33 -2.67 6.67
C ASN A 70 -17.82 -4.01 6.15
N ILE A 71 -16.78 -4.02 5.30
CA ILE A 71 -16.30 -5.26 4.68
C ILE A 71 -15.90 -6.28 5.74
N PHE A 72 -15.18 -5.83 6.76
CA PHE A 72 -14.65 -6.70 7.82
C PHE A 72 -15.66 -7.04 8.91
N ASP A 73 -16.86 -6.44 8.93
CA ASP A 73 -17.88 -6.73 9.94
C ASP A 73 -18.34 -8.19 9.83
N PRO A 74 -18.05 -9.06 10.81
CA PRO A 74 -18.43 -10.46 10.76
C PRO A 74 -19.93 -10.69 10.52
N LYS A 75 -20.79 -9.79 11.01
CA LYS A 75 -22.25 -9.88 10.91
C LYS A 75 -22.76 -9.72 9.48
N LYS A 76 -21.98 -9.13 8.59
CA LYS A 76 -22.35 -8.94 7.17
C LYS A 76 -21.93 -10.15 6.34
N GLU A 77 -22.66 -11.25 6.47
CA GLU A 77 -22.39 -12.53 5.78
C GLU A 77 -22.24 -12.38 4.26
N LYS A 78 -22.96 -11.41 3.65
CA LYS A 78 -22.84 -11.05 2.23
C LYS A 78 -21.40 -10.82 1.76
N TYR A 79 -20.49 -10.41 2.64
CA TYR A 79 -19.10 -10.07 2.29
C TYR A 79 -18.08 -11.11 2.70
N GLN A 80 -18.51 -12.26 3.26
CA GLN A 80 -17.60 -13.26 3.83
C GLN A 80 -16.50 -13.71 2.87
N ASP A 81 -16.86 -14.00 1.62
CA ASP A 81 -15.92 -14.50 0.60
C ASP A 81 -14.95 -13.41 0.10
N GLU A 82 -15.37 -12.15 0.13
CA GLU A 82 -14.60 -11.01 -0.40
C GLU A 82 -13.73 -10.32 0.67
N ARG A 83 -14.02 -10.52 1.96
CA ARG A 83 -13.21 -10.01 3.10
C ARG A 83 -11.74 -10.31 2.96
N PHE A 84 -11.40 -11.56 2.68
CA PHE A 84 -10.02 -12.01 2.54
C PHE A 84 -9.34 -11.35 1.33
N ARG A 85 -10.08 -11.19 0.22
CA ARG A 85 -9.57 -10.54 -1.00
C ARG A 85 -9.26 -9.06 -0.76
N VAL A 86 -10.17 -8.34 -0.11
CA VAL A 86 -9.98 -6.92 0.24
C VAL A 86 -8.85 -6.76 1.25
N PHE A 87 -8.79 -7.61 2.29
CA PHE A 87 -7.70 -7.59 3.27
C PHE A 87 -6.34 -7.76 2.60
N ASN A 88 -6.18 -8.82 1.80
CA ASN A 88 -4.92 -9.07 1.11
C ASN A 88 -4.58 -7.95 0.13
N TYR A 89 -5.57 -7.38 -0.56
CA TYR A 89 -5.33 -6.23 -1.43
C TYR A 89 -4.71 -5.05 -0.66
N LEU A 90 -5.24 -4.73 0.52
CA LEU A 90 -4.75 -3.63 1.36
C LEU A 90 -3.34 -3.87 1.90
N ILE A 91 -3.01 -5.10 2.34
CA ILE A 91 -1.66 -5.43 2.84
C ILE A 91 -0.66 -5.46 1.70
N LYS A 92 -0.95 -6.20 0.61
CA LYS A 92 -0.07 -6.36 -0.56
C LYS A 92 0.30 -5.03 -1.19
N ARG A 93 -0.65 -4.11 -1.28
CA ARG A 93 -0.41 -2.78 -1.86
C ARG A 93 0.14 -1.77 -0.83
N HIS A 94 0.34 -2.18 0.41
CA HIS A 94 0.72 -1.33 1.53
C HIS A 94 -0.23 -0.12 1.71
N HIS A 95 -1.50 -0.26 1.33
CA HIS A 95 -2.50 0.79 1.56
C HIS A 95 -2.78 0.95 3.05
N LEU A 96 -2.94 -0.14 3.80
CA LEU A 96 -3.14 -0.11 5.26
C LEU A 96 -2.30 -1.20 5.95
N PRO A 97 -0.97 -1.07 5.95
CA PRO A 97 -0.07 -2.14 6.40
C PRO A 97 -0.19 -2.44 7.91
N PHE A 98 -0.75 -1.51 8.69
CA PHE A 98 -1.01 -1.73 10.12
C PHE A 98 -2.08 -2.81 10.38
N LEU A 99 -2.90 -3.18 9.40
CA LEU A 99 -3.86 -4.28 9.55
C LEU A 99 -3.20 -5.66 9.66
N ARG A 100 -1.89 -5.75 9.38
CA ARG A 100 -1.14 -7.01 9.50
C ARG A 100 -1.12 -7.58 10.92
N ILE A 101 -1.38 -6.78 11.95
CA ILE A 101 -1.46 -7.29 13.33
C ILE A 101 -2.59 -8.30 13.55
N PHE A 102 -3.60 -8.30 12.68
CA PHE A 102 -4.75 -9.21 12.76
C PHE A 102 -4.52 -10.53 12.01
N THR A 103 -3.30 -10.75 11.50
CA THR A 103 -2.95 -12.03 10.88
C THR A 103 -2.24 -12.92 11.90
N ASN A 104 -2.58 -14.21 11.92
CA ASN A 104 -1.91 -15.18 12.79
C ASN A 104 -0.42 -15.41 12.47
N GLN A 105 0.16 -14.68 11.49
CA GLN A 105 1.60 -14.64 11.24
C GLN A 105 2.39 -13.82 12.28
N VAL A 106 1.73 -13.30 13.32
CA VAL A 106 2.38 -12.59 14.45
C VAL A 106 3.05 -13.55 15.47
N LEU A 107 3.22 -14.83 15.10
CA LEU A 107 4.11 -15.83 15.71
C LEU A 107 3.56 -16.53 16.96
N ASN A 108 3.91 -17.81 17.10
CA ASN A 108 3.76 -18.57 18.34
C ASN A 108 4.71 -18.01 19.41
N ASP A 109 4.52 -18.41 20.68
CA ASP A 109 5.26 -17.95 21.88
C ASP A 109 6.81 -17.96 21.78
N SER A 110 7.38 -18.60 20.76
CA SER A 110 8.83 -18.70 20.47
C SER A 110 9.35 -17.74 19.39
N GLY A 111 8.51 -16.95 18.71
CA GLY A 111 8.97 -15.89 17.79
C GLY A 111 9.53 -16.35 16.43
N GLU A 112 9.13 -17.51 15.90
CA GLU A 112 9.56 -18.02 14.58
C GLU A 112 8.44 -17.95 13.52
N ILE A 113 8.76 -17.37 12.35
CA ILE A 113 7.85 -17.25 11.20
C ILE A 113 7.66 -18.64 10.60
N GLN A 114 6.47 -19.23 10.72
CA GLN A 114 6.19 -20.52 10.10
C GLN A 114 6.05 -20.38 8.57
N ASN A 115 6.60 -21.37 7.86
CA ASN A 115 6.57 -21.51 6.40
C ASN A 115 5.17 -21.27 5.79
N PRO A 116 5.06 -20.49 4.70
CA PRO A 116 3.79 -20.10 4.05
C PRO A 116 3.10 -21.22 3.25
N GLU A 117 3.68 -22.41 3.18
CA GLU A 117 3.10 -23.51 2.40
C GLU A 117 2.04 -24.27 3.23
N LYS A 118 0.78 -23.88 3.04
CA LYS A 118 -0.46 -24.57 3.47
C LYS A 118 -0.72 -24.62 4.98
N LYS A 119 -1.09 -23.49 5.57
CA LYS A 119 -2.01 -23.42 6.71
C LYS A 119 -2.97 -22.26 6.50
N ASP A 120 -4.25 -22.48 6.77
CA ASP A 120 -5.28 -21.46 6.74
C ASP A 120 -4.80 -20.22 7.50
N MET A 121 -4.56 -19.13 6.76
CA MET A 121 -4.21 -17.85 7.35
C MET A 121 -5.45 -17.35 8.07
N LEU A 122 -5.56 -17.68 9.35
CA LEU A 122 -6.66 -17.19 10.17
C LEU A 122 -6.43 -15.68 10.40
N ILE A 123 -7.38 -14.89 9.91
CA ILE A 123 -7.40 -13.45 10.05
C ILE A 123 -8.49 -13.11 11.05
N ASP A 124 -8.15 -12.34 12.07
CA ASP A 124 -9.12 -11.80 13.02
C ASP A 124 -9.87 -10.62 12.39
N PHE A 125 -10.90 -10.93 11.62
CA PHE A 125 -11.74 -9.91 10.98
C PHE A 125 -12.57 -9.11 12.00
N GLU A 126 -12.94 -9.69 13.14
CA GLU A 126 -13.66 -8.99 14.20
C GLU A 126 -12.77 -7.91 14.82
N GLY A 127 -11.55 -8.29 15.21
CA GLY A 127 -10.53 -7.36 15.69
C GLY A 127 -10.22 -6.26 14.66
N ALA A 128 -10.03 -6.64 13.39
CA ALA A 128 -9.77 -5.68 12.32
C ALA A 128 -10.92 -4.68 12.12
N HIS A 129 -12.18 -5.15 12.14
CA HIS A 129 -13.35 -4.30 12.03
C HIS A 129 -13.46 -3.30 13.20
N VAL A 130 -13.30 -3.79 14.43
CA VAL A 130 -13.34 -2.96 15.64
C VAL A 130 -12.22 -1.93 15.63
N PHE A 131 -11.01 -2.34 15.24
CA PHE A 131 -9.85 -1.47 15.16
C PHE A 131 -10.02 -0.37 14.11
N ILE A 132 -10.43 -0.70 12.88
CA ILE A 132 -10.63 0.30 11.80
C ILE A 132 -11.67 1.33 12.21
N ASN A 133 -12.80 0.90 12.77
CA ASN A 133 -13.85 1.81 13.23
C ASN A 133 -13.33 2.82 14.25
N LYS A 134 -12.58 2.33 15.24
CA LYS A 134 -12.05 3.18 16.31
C LYS A 134 -10.90 4.05 15.83
N ILE A 135 -9.98 3.53 15.03
CA ILE A 135 -8.80 4.29 14.62
C ILE A 135 -9.15 5.42 13.63
N PHE A 136 -10.16 5.21 12.76
CA PHE A 136 -10.64 6.27 11.86
C PHE A 136 -11.45 7.33 12.63
N ARG A 137 -12.26 6.92 13.61
CA ARG A 137 -12.90 7.84 14.55
C ARG A 137 -11.87 8.71 15.26
N GLU A 138 -10.84 8.08 15.83
CA GLU A 138 -9.77 8.78 16.54
C GLU A 138 -9.02 9.74 15.62
N LEU A 139 -8.72 9.36 14.37
CA LEU A 139 -8.10 10.25 13.39
C LEU A 139 -8.94 11.52 13.15
N ASN A 140 -10.27 11.37 12.99
CA ASN A 140 -11.19 12.50 12.88
C ASN A 140 -11.18 13.38 14.14
N GLU A 141 -11.24 12.78 15.33
CA GLU A 141 -11.21 13.52 16.61
C GLU A 141 -9.88 14.25 16.84
N PHE A 142 -8.74 13.62 16.56
CA PHE A 142 -7.41 14.25 16.62
C PHE A 142 -7.32 15.40 15.62
N ARG A 143 -7.71 15.19 14.35
CA ARG A 143 -7.73 16.27 13.34
C ARG A 143 -8.57 17.45 13.82
N ASN A 144 -9.81 17.21 14.27
CA ASN A 144 -10.72 18.28 14.72
C ASN A 144 -10.12 19.05 15.91
N SER A 145 -9.57 18.32 16.88
CA SER A 145 -8.88 18.93 18.02
C SER A 145 -7.72 19.85 17.58
N TYR A 146 -6.92 19.44 16.60
CA TYR A 146 -5.72 20.18 16.16
C TYR A 146 -5.97 21.25 15.08
N THR A 147 -7.13 21.26 14.44
CA THR A 147 -7.46 22.24 13.38
C THR A 147 -8.27 23.43 13.88
N HIS A 148 -9.05 23.27 14.96
CA HIS A 148 -9.77 24.39 15.58
C HIS A 148 -8.90 25.13 16.60
N TYR A 149 -8.80 26.46 16.47
CA TYR A 149 -8.01 27.32 17.37
C TYR A 149 -8.47 27.18 18.84
N LEU A 150 -9.78 27.09 19.05
CA LEU A 150 -10.44 26.75 20.31
C LEU A 150 -11.41 25.61 20.03
N SER A 151 -11.10 24.39 20.48
CA SER A 151 -12.11 23.34 20.56
C SER A 151 -13.00 23.72 21.73
N LEU A 152 -14.24 24.14 21.48
CA LEU A 152 -15.16 24.51 22.56
C LEU A 152 -15.99 23.29 22.95
N SER A 153 -16.21 23.09 24.25
CA SER A 153 -17.25 22.17 24.72
C SER A 153 -18.63 22.70 24.33
N ASN A 154 -19.68 21.86 24.44
CA ASN A 154 -21.07 22.29 24.26
C ASN A 154 -21.46 23.46 25.19
N GLU A 155 -20.69 23.73 26.24
CA GLU A 155 -20.86 24.80 27.22
C GLU A 155 -19.94 26.01 26.96
N GLY A 156 -19.20 26.04 25.85
CA GLY A 156 -18.36 27.18 25.45
C GLY A 156 -17.02 27.28 26.18
N THR A 157 -16.58 26.22 26.87
CA THR A 157 -15.25 26.19 27.53
C THR A 157 -14.17 25.66 26.58
N PRO A 158 -12.93 26.23 26.60
CA PRO A 158 -11.82 25.71 25.80
C PRO A 158 -11.43 24.32 26.27
N LEU A 159 -11.62 23.32 25.41
CA LEU A 159 -11.16 21.96 25.64
C LEU A 159 -9.64 21.87 25.40
N PRO A 160 -8.90 21.19 26.28
CA PRO A 160 -7.51 20.87 26.02
C PRO A 160 -7.43 20.01 24.75
N LYS A 161 -6.31 20.14 24.03
CA LYS A 161 -6.07 19.33 22.84
C LYS A 161 -6.13 17.85 23.20
N LYS A 162 -6.81 17.07 22.36
CA LYS A 162 -6.92 15.62 22.52
C LYS A 162 -5.53 15.01 22.48
N LEU A 163 -5.16 14.37 23.58
CA LEU A 163 -3.96 13.54 23.74
C LEU A 163 -4.34 12.12 24.17
N GLN A 164 -5.62 11.87 24.43
CA GLN A 164 -6.13 10.57 24.86
C GLN A 164 -6.71 9.84 23.65
N ILE A 165 -6.33 8.57 23.53
CA ILE A 165 -6.88 7.63 22.55
C ILE A 165 -7.80 6.64 23.25
N ASN A 166 -8.75 6.08 22.51
CA ASN A 166 -9.60 5.00 23.00
C ASN A 166 -8.77 3.86 23.64
N VAL A 167 -9.15 3.44 24.85
CA VAL A 167 -8.43 2.46 25.67
C VAL A 167 -8.30 1.11 24.96
N GLU A 168 -9.27 0.74 24.14
CA GLU A 168 -9.28 -0.52 23.42
C GLU A 168 -8.22 -0.57 22.30
N LEU A 169 -7.80 0.59 21.77
CA LEU A 169 -6.73 0.69 20.76
C LEU A 169 -5.32 0.59 21.36
N ILE A 170 -5.17 0.72 22.68
CA ILE A 170 -3.86 0.76 23.35
C ILE A 170 -3.10 -0.54 23.11
N LYS A 171 -3.79 -1.67 23.27
CA LYS A 171 -3.18 -3.00 23.05
C LYS A 171 -2.69 -3.12 21.61
N ASP A 172 -3.51 -2.73 20.64
CA ASP A 172 -3.19 -2.85 19.21
C ASP A 172 -2.05 -1.93 18.79
N LEU A 173 -2.03 -0.67 19.26
CA LEU A 173 -0.95 0.27 18.99
C LEU A 173 0.38 -0.16 19.62
N LYS A 174 0.34 -0.78 20.80
CA LYS A 174 1.53 -1.38 21.41
C LYS A 174 2.03 -2.56 20.62
N THR A 175 1.14 -3.45 20.19
CA THR A 175 1.47 -4.58 19.32
C THR A 175 2.13 -4.08 18.05
N LEU A 176 1.53 -3.09 17.37
CA LEU A 176 2.11 -2.44 16.20
C LEU A 176 3.54 -1.95 16.49
N PHE A 177 3.71 -1.13 17.53
CA PHE A 177 5.01 -0.56 17.86
C PHE A 177 6.05 -1.61 18.28
N TYR A 178 5.63 -2.67 18.96
CA TYR A 178 6.52 -3.76 19.35
C TYR A 178 7.10 -4.48 18.13
N TYR A 179 6.28 -4.77 17.12
CA TYR A 179 6.73 -5.46 15.90
C TYR A 179 7.32 -4.51 14.83
N ALA A 180 7.09 -3.20 14.93
CA ALA A 180 7.61 -2.21 13.98
C ALA A 180 9.13 -2.30 13.74
N PRO A 181 9.97 -2.42 14.79
CA PRO A 181 11.42 -2.58 14.63
C PRO A 181 11.83 -3.83 13.88
N GLU A 182 11.18 -4.96 14.15
CA GLU A 182 11.49 -6.25 13.54
C GLU A 182 11.14 -6.26 12.05
N PHE A 183 9.96 -5.75 11.72
CA PHE A 183 9.56 -5.61 10.33
C PHE A 183 10.40 -4.58 9.57
N SER A 184 10.87 -3.52 10.22
CA SER A 184 11.84 -2.61 9.64
C SER A 184 13.20 -3.26 9.43
N PHE A 185 13.66 -4.07 10.38
CA PHE A 185 14.89 -4.85 10.25
C PHE A 185 14.83 -5.77 9.03
N ILE A 186 13.75 -6.56 8.90
CA ILE A 186 13.54 -7.46 7.76
C ILE A 186 13.53 -6.66 6.46
N ARG A 187 12.77 -5.56 6.39
CA ARG A 187 12.67 -4.72 5.18
C ARG A 187 14.01 -4.13 4.72
N HIS A 188 14.91 -3.77 5.65
CA HIS A 188 16.11 -2.98 5.33
C HIS A 188 17.44 -3.74 5.41
N ASN A 189 17.52 -4.85 6.14
CA ASN A 189 18.78 -5.59 6.32
C ASN A 189 18.93 -6.83 5.44
N VAL A 190 17.82 -7.40 4.97
CA VAL A 190 17.83 -8.44 3.93
C VAL A 190 18.67 -7.96 2.71
N LEU A 191 18.84 -6.66 2.47
CA LEU A 191 19.47 -6.15 1.25
C LEU A 191 20.97 -5.82 1.33
N LYS A 192 21.66 -6.11 2.43
CA LYS A 192 23.09 -5.81 2.56
C LYS A 192 23.92 -7.09 2.56
N GLN A 193 24.41 -7.48 1.38
CA GLN A 193 25.28 -8.64 1.13
C GLN A 193 26.68 -8.58 1.79
N GLU A 194 26.90 -7.82 2.86
CA GLU A 194 28.21 -7.82 3.51
C GLU A 194 28.21 -8.79 4.69
N SER A 195 28.78 -9.96 4.42
CA SER A 195 29.27 -10.94 5.38
C SER A 195 29.55 -10.35 6.77
N LYS A 196 28.71 -10.72 7.75
CA LYS A 196 29.03 -10.86 9.19
C LYS A 196 27.73 -11.06 9.96
N GLU A 197 27.53 -12.27 10.52
CA GLU A 197 26.59 -12.51 11.64
C GLU A 197 26.72 -11.43 12.74
N GLU A 198 27.93 -10.87 12.90
CA GLU A 198 28.22 -9.77 13.82
C GLU A 198 27.55 -8.42 13.45
N TYR A 199 27.41 -8.09 12.16
CA TYR A 199 26.73 -6.87 11.70
C TYR A 199 25.22 -6.99 11.91
N GLU A 200 24.64 -8.12 11.53
CA GLU A 200 23.22 -8.42 11.76
C GLU A 200 22.89 -8.40 13.25
N THR A 201 23.72 -9.02 14.09
CA THR A 201 23.56 -9.00 15.55
C THR A 201 23.59 -7.57 16.10
N LYS A 202 24.52 -6.72 15.64
CA LYS A 202 24.61 -5.31 16.05
C LYS A 202 23.42 -4.49 15.57
N VAL A 203 22.96 -4.70 14.33
CA VAL A 203 21.81 -3.95 13.80
C VAL A 203 20.52 -4.40 14.48
N LYS A 204 20.32 -5.70 14.70
CA LYS A 204 19.19 -6.24 15.46
C LYS A 204 19.15 -5.68 16.89
N ALA A 205 20.31 -5.49 17.52
CA ALA A 205 20.40 -4.81 18.81
C ALA A 205 19.86 -3.37 18.77
N TYR A 206 20.17 -2.58 17.74
CA TYR A 206 19.62 -1.22 17.60
C TYR A 206 18.09 -1.21 17.51
N TYR A 207 17.50 -2.17 16.80
CA TYR A 207 16.04 -2.29 16.69
C TYR A 207 15.40 -2.74 18.01
N ASN A 208 16.04 -3.65 18.74
CA ASN A 208 15.58 -4.05 20.07
C ASN A 208 15.64 -2.90 21.09
N ASP A 209 16.64 -2.03 20.99
CA ASP A 209 16.78 -0.86 21.88
C ASP A 209 15.66 0.17 21.69
N ILE A 210 15.04 0.23 20.51
CA ILE A 210 13.90 1.13 20.23
C ILE A 210 12.72 0.79 21.14
N ARG A 211 12.44 -0.51 21.36
CA ARG A 211 11.36 -0.99 22.24
C ARG A 211 11.53 -0.51 23.68
N ARG A 212 12.78 -0.34 24.13
CA ARG A 212 13.12 0.11 25.50
C ARG A 212 13.15 1.62 25.62
N LYS A 213 13.62 2.31 24.58
CA LYS A 213 13.87 3.75 24.58
C LYS A 213 12.60 4.59 24.41
N TYR A 214 11.65 4.11 23.62
CA TYR A 214 10.44 4.85 23.27
C TYR A 214 9.23 4.24 23.98
N ARG A 215 8.37 5.11 24.52
CA ARG A 215 7.11 4.72 25.16
C ARG A 215 5.97 5.46 24.48
N LEU A 216 4.92 4.75 24.08
CA LEU A 216 3.78 5.36 23.40
C LEU A 216 2.82 6.07 24.36
N PHE A 217 2.72 5.62 25.62
CA PHE A 217 1.73 6.10 26.59
C PHE A 217 2.39 6.69 27.84
N GLU A 218 1.80 7.76 28.38
CA GLU A 218 2.21 8.42 29.62
C GLU A 218 1.56 7.75 30.83
N GLY A 219 2.34 7.45 31.88
CA GLY A 219 1.82 7.07 33.20
C GLY A 219 1.02 5.76 33.19
N ASP A 220 -0.15 5.80 33.82
CA ASP A 220 -1.06 4.65 33.93
C ASP A 220 -1.82 4.43 32.63
N GLU A 221 -1.63 3.26 32.04
CA GLU A 221 -2.04 2.95 30.66
C GLU A 221 -3.56 2.92 30.51
N SER A 222 -4.29 2.78 31.62
CA SER A 222 -5.75 2.88 31.67
C SER A 222 -6.29 4.27 31.27
N ALA A 223 -5.45 5.32 31.31
CA ALA A 223 -5.86 6.67 30.93
C ALA A 223 -5.74 6.97 29.42
N GLY A 224 -5.10 6.09 28.64
CA GLY A 224 -4.95 6.23 27.19
C GLY A 224 -4.21 7.48 26.71
N LYS A 225 -3.45 8.16 27.59
CA LYS A 225 -2.75 9.40 27.25
C LYS A 225 -1.47 9.12 26.46
N LEU A 226 -1.37 9.64 25.24
CA LEU A 226 -0.20 9.49 24.37
C LEU A 226 0.95 10.38 24.85
N THR A 227 2.17 9.83 24.79
CA THR A 227 3.39 10.64 24.84
C THR A 227 3.57 11.38 23.51
N ASP A 228 4.51 12.32 23.44
CA ASP A 228 4.87 12.97 22.18
C ASP A 228 5.26 11.93 21.11
N GLN A 229 6.04 10.90 21.51
CA GLN A 229 6.46 9.82 20.63
C GLN A 229 5.27 8.93 20.22
N GLY A 230 4.32 8.70 21.13
CA GLY A 230 3.06 8.00 20.85
C GLY A 230 2.24 8.72 19.80
N LEU A 231 2.11 10.03 19.92
CA LEU A 231 1.45 10.87 18.94
C LEU A 231 2.18 10.85 17.59
N PHE A 232 3.52 10.88 17.58
CA PHE A 232 4.28 10.80 16.34
C PHE A 232 4.04 9.46 15.62
N PHE A 233 4.03 8.35 16.36
CA PHE A 233 3.75 7.04 15.82
C PHE A 233 2.34 6.94 15.27
N PHE A 234 1.34 7.44 16.02
CA PHE A 234 -0.06 7.47 15.59
C PHE A 234 -0.24 8.23 14.27
N VAL A 235 0.29 9.45 14.17
CA VAL A 235 0.20 10.27 12.95
C VAL A 235 0.83 9.55 11.76
N ASN A 236 1.99 8.90 11.96
CA ASN A 236 2.70 8.21 10.89
C ASN A 236 1.96 7.00 10.31
N LEU A 237 0.96 6.41 11.00
CA LEU A 237 0.14 5.33 10.45
C LEU A 237 -0.66 5.79 9.23
N PHE A 238 -0.96 7.09 9.13
CA PHE A 238 -1.83 7.68 8.11
C PHE A 238 -1.07 8.50 7.07
N LEU A 239 0.24 8.59 7.18
CA LEU A 239 1.06 9.34 6.24
C LEU A 239 1.72 8.41 5.26
N GLU A 240 1.91 8.90 4.03
CA GLU A 240 2.91 8.32 3.15
C GLU A 240 4.29 8.43 3.76
N ARG A 241 5.12 7.42 3.52
CA ARG A 241 6.44 7.30 4.13
C ARG A 241 7.31 8.55 3.92
N SER A 242 7.28 9.15 2.73
CA SER A 242 8.01 10.38 2.43
C SER A 242 7.57 11.55 3.32
N ASN A 243 6.26 11.69 3.55
CA ASN A 243 5.66 12.70 4.39
C ASN A 243 5.85 12.38 5.88
N ALA A 244 5.81 11.11 6.27
CA ALA A 244 6.10 10.63 7.63
C ALA A 244 7.56 10.93 8.04
N ILE A 245 8.52 10.72 7.15
CA ILE A 245 9.93 11.08 7.39
C ILE A 245 10.08 12.60 7.53
N LYS A 246 9.47 13.39 6.63
CA LYS A 246 9.46 14.86 6.73
C LYS A 246 8.83 15.33 8.04
N PHE A 247 7.75 14.67 8.47
CA PHE A 247 7.06 14.93 9.72
C PHE A 247 8.01 14.72 10.92
N LEU A 248 8.64 13.55 10.97
CA LEU A 248 9.56 13.15 12.04
C LEU A 248 10.80 14.07 12.14
N LYS A 249 11.35 14.50 11.00
CA LYS A 249 12.58 15.34 10.95
C LYS A 249 12.48 16.67 11.69
N ARG A 250 11.30 17.12 12.10
CA ARG A 250 11.15 18.34 12.92
C ARG A 250 11.29 18.10 14.42
N PHE A 251 11.33 16.86 14.87
CA PHE A 251 11.41 16.49 16.29
C PHE A 251 12.82 16.05 16.71
N ARG A 252 13.15 16.28 17.99
CA ARG A 252 14.44 15.85 18.56
C ARG A 252 14.52 14.33 18.57
N GLY A 253 15.67 13.79 18.16
CA GLY A 253 15.89 12.34 18.06
C GLY A 253 15.63 11.75 16.68
N PHE A 254 15.01 12.51 15.77
CA PHE A 254 14.67 12.09 14.40
C PHE A 254 15.32 12.94 13.30
N LYS A 255 16.10 13.96 13.66
CA LYS A 255 16.82 14.83 12.71
C LYS A 255 17.99 14.15 12.01
N ASN A 256 18.62 13.17 12.67
CA ASN A 256 19.86 12.58 12.19
C ASN A 256 19.58 11.31 11.37
N GLU A 257 20.20 11.19 10.20
CA GLU A 257 20.15 10.00 9.33
C GLU A 257 21.53 9.42 9.03
N THR A 258 22.61 9.92 9.64
CA THR A 258 23.97 9.49 9.28
C THR A 258 24.34 8.14 9.87
N LEU A 259 23.93 7.86 11.12
CA LEU A 259 24.30 6.63 11.83
C LEU A 259 23.18 5.57 11.78
N PRO A 260 23.53 4.26 11.70
CA PRO A 260 22.58 3.15 11.70
C PRO A 260 21.49 3.19 12.78
N PRO A 261 21.76 3.49 14.08
CA PRO A 261 20.73 3.52 15.11
C PRO A 261 19.67 4.61 14.89
N PHE A 262 20.05 5.75 14.31
CA PHE A 262 19.08 6.81 14.00
C PHE A 262 18.23 6.44 12.78
N LYS A 263 18.82 5.80 11.77
CA LYS A 263 18.06 5.23 10.64
C LYS A 263 17.04 4.19 11.12
N ALA A 264 17.46 3.27 11.99
CA ALA A 264 16.58 2.24 12.56
C ALA A 264 15.39 2.85 13.32
N THR A 265 15.62 3.97 14.02
CA THR A 265 14.55 4.72 14.70
C THR A 265 13.52 5.26 13.69
N ILE A 266 13.96 5.99 12.67
CA ILE A 266 13.07 6.55 11.65
C ILE A 266 12.33 5.43 10.90
N GLN A 267 13.04 4.36 10.54
CA GLN A 267 12.47 3.21 9.86
C GLN A 267 11.36 2.57 10.72
N SER A 268 11.61 2.32 12.00
CA SER A 268 10.63 1.72 12.92
C SER A 268 9.37 2.57 13.08
N PHE A 269 9.52 3.90 13.17
CA PHE A 269 8.39 4.83 13.28
C PHE A 269 7.62 5.03 11.96
N THR A 270 8.16 4.53 10.84
CA THR A 270 7.56 4.63 9.50
C THR A 270 7.28 3.26 8.88
N THR A 271 7.38 2.17 9.66
CA THR A 271 7.18 0.79 9.18
C THR A 271 5.80 0.62 8.54
N TYR A 272 4.78 1.15 9.21
CA TYR A 272 3.37 1.03 8.82
C TYR A 272 2.81 2.31 8.18
N ALA A 273 3.68 3.17 7.65
CA ALA A 273 3.24 4.28 6.82
C ALA A 273 2.45 3.73 5.62
N LEU A 274 1.30 4.34 5.32
CA LEU A 274 0.46 3.93 4.21
C LEU A 274 1.09 4.29 2.86
N LYS A 275 0.59 3.64 1.80
CA LYS A 275 0.88 3.98 0.40
C LYS A 275 -0.42 4.40 -0.27
N ILE A 276 -0.46 5.58 -0.86
CA ILE A 276 -1.64 6.04 -1.62
C ILE A 276 -1.68 5.29 -2.96
N PRO A 277 -2.87 5.00 -3.50
CA PRO A 277 -3.00 4.43 -4.84
C PRO A 277 -2.26 5.26 -5.90
N ASP A 278 -1.41 4.59 -6.68
CA ASP A 278 -0.66 5.24 -7.75
C ASP A 278 -1.66 5.72 -8.83
N VAL A 279 -1.61 7.01 -9.16
CA VAL A 279 -2.33 7.54 -10.33
C VAL A 279 -1.71 6.88 -11.55
N ARG A 280 -2.52 6.16 -12.34
CA ARG A 280 -2.06 5.67 -13.64
C ARG A 280 -1.69 6.90 -14.46
N LEU A 281 -0.41 7.07 -14.75
CA LEU A 281 0.03 8.08 -15.69
C LEU A 281 -0.49 7.66 -17.06
N ASP A 282 -1.50 8.37 -17.55
CA ASP A 282 -1.92 8.24 -18.93
C ASP A 282 -0.76 8.67 -19.82
N ASN A 283 -0.38 7.80 -20.75
CA ASN A 283 0.64 8.14 -21.73
C ASN A 283 -0.02 8.95 -22.85
N ASP A 284 -0.05 10.27 -22.69
CA ASP A 284 -0.55 11.20 -23.72
C ASP A 284 0.16 11.02 -25.08
N PHE A 285 1.37 10.45 -25.07
CA PHE A 285 2.19 10.19 -26.25
C PHE A 285 2.61 8.71 -26.35
N PRO A 286 1.73 7.80 -26.80
CA PRO A 286 1.99 6.35 -26.80
C PRO A 286 3.23 5.94 -27.61
N LYS A 287 3.53 6.67 -28.69
CA LYS A 287 4.72 6.45 -29.53
C LYS A 287 6.03 6.79 -28.80
N GLN A 288 6.06 7.90 -28.06
CA GLN A 288 7.23 8.33 -27.32
C GLN A 288 7.47 7.41 -26.11
N ALA A 289 6.38 7.01 -25.44
CA ALA A 289 6.43 6.02 -24.36
C ALA A 289 7.01 4.69 -24.86
N LEU A 290 6.52 4.16 -25.99
CA LEU A 290 7.05 2.95 -26.61
C LEU A 290 8.55 3.07 -26.92
N LEU A 291 8.98 4.19 -27.50
CA LEU A 291 10.40 4.41 -27.81
C LEU A 291 11.26 4.40 -26.55
N MET A 292 10.83 5.10 -25.49
CA MET A 292 11.54 5.13 -24.21
C MET A 292 11.61 3.74 -23.56
N GLU A 293 10.54 2.96 -23.63
CA GLU A 293 10.54 1.58 -23.14
C GLU A 293 11.54 0.70 -23.93
N ILE A 294 11.55 0.80 -25.26
CA ILE A 294 12.49 0.06 -26.12
C ILE A 294 13.94 0.47 -25.79
N LEU A 295 14.23 1.77 -25.70
CA LEU A 295 15.56 2.27 -25.36
C LEU A 295 16.02 1.78 -23.98
N THR A 296 15.12 1.79 -23.00
CA THR A 296 15.40 1.28 -21.65
C THR A 296 15.70 -0.22 -21.67
N GLU A 297 14.95 -1.00 -22.46
CA GLU A 297 15.20 -2.44 -22.60
C GLU A 297 16.52 -2.73 -23.32
N LEU A 298 16.86 -1.94 -24.34
CA LEU A 298 18.13 -2.05 -25.07
C LEU A 298 19.34 -1.75 -24.19
N ASN A 299 19.21 -0.84 -23.22
CA ASN A 299 20.25 -0.54 -22.25
C ASN A 299 20.47 -1.67 -21.20
N ARG A 300 19.59 -2.68 -21.16
CA ARG A 300 19.71 -3.84 -20.26
C ARG A 300 20.38 -5.03 -20.96
N CYS A 301 21.16 -5.79 -20.19
CA CYS A 301 21.80 -7.02 -20.64
C CYS A 301 20.78 -8.18 -20.72
N PRO A 302 20.70 -8.92 -21.84
CA PRO A 302 19.93 -10.17 -21.92
C PRO A 302 20.33 -11.16 -20.82
N LYS A 303 19.34 -11.87 -20.26
CA LYS A 303 19.54 -12.78 -19.12
C LYS A 303 20.55 -13.88 -19.44
N GLU A 304 20.46 -14.45 -20.63
CA GLU A 304 21.30 -15.53 -21.14
C GLU A 304 22.75 -15.09 -21.23
N LEU A 305 22.98 -13.87 -21.74
CA LEU A 305 24.31 -13.28 -21.81
C LEU A 305 24.83 -12.97 -20.42
N TYR A 306 24.02 -12.31 -19.59
CA TYR A 306 24.41 -11.91 -18.24
C TYR A 306 24.87 -13.09 -17.39
N GLN A 307 24.25 -14.27 -17.52
CA GLN A 307 24.64 -15.47 -16.77
C GLN A 307 26.08 -15.93 -17.08
N VAL A 308 26.52 -15.82 -18.34
CA VAL A 308 27.82 -16.30 -18.82
C VAL A 308 28.95 -15.29 -18.58
N LEU A 309 28.63 -14.02 -18.35
CA LEU A 309 29.63 -12.97 -18.12
C LEU A 309 30.48 -13.23 -16.86
N GLY A 310 31.75 -12.79 -16.93
CA GLY A 310 32.64 -12.72 -15.78
C GLY A 310 32.18 -11.71 -14.72
N LYS A 311 32.71 -11.80 -13.49
CA LYS A 311 32.29 -10.92 -12.38
C LYS A 311 32.53 -9.43 -12.66
N GLU A 312 33.64 -9.09 -13.31
CA GLU A 312 33.99 -7.70 -13.66
C GLU A 312 33.03 -7.10 -14.69
N ASP A 313 32.58 -7.89 -15.67
CA ASP A 313 31.63 -7.43 -16.68
C ASP A 313 30.20 -7.37 -16.15
N LYS A 314 29.82 -8.29 -15.24
CA LYS A 314 28.54 -8.21 -14.52
C LYS A 314 28.41 -6.91 -13.75
N ALA A 315 29.48 -6.46 -13.10
CA ALA A 315 29.50 -5.21 -12.34
C ALA A 315 29.23 -3.94 -13.19
N LYS A 316 29.38 -4.01 -14.53
CA LYS A 316 29.05 -2.89 -15.43
C LYS A 316 27.54 -2.68 -15.57
N PHE A 317 26.74 -3.72 -15.31
CA PHE A 317 25.28 -3.67 -15.33
C PHE A 317 24.68 -3.48 -13.94
N ASP A 318 25.53 -3.41 -12.92
CA ASP A 318 25.08 -2.99 -11.61
C ASP A 318 24.63 -1.51 -11.66
N PRO A 319 23.54 -1.19 -10.97
CA PRO A 319 22.95 0.13 -10.99
C PRO A 319 23.91 1.16 -10.39
N LYS A 320 24.24 2.20 -11.17
CA LYS A 320 24.84 3.43 -10.64
C LYS A 320 23.79 4.34 -10.00
N LEU A 321 22.86 3.76 -9.25
CA LEU A 321 21.83 4.53 -8.57
C LEU A 321 22.41 5.14 -7.29
N GLU A 322 22.09 6.41 -7.05
CA GLU A 322 22.32 6.98 -5.74
C GLU A 322 21.51 6.20 -4.69
N GLN A 323 22.03 6.13 -3.46
CA GLN A 323 21.38 5.44 -2.35
C GLN A 323 19.92 5.88 -2.12
N SER A 324 19.61 7.14 -2.47
CA SER A 324 18.26 7.73 -2.44
C SER A 324 17.29 7.03 -3.42
N ALA A 325 17.73 6.71 -4.63
CA ALA A 325 16.90 6.06 -5.64
C ALA A 325 16.68 4.58 -5.33
N ILE A 326 17.68 3.90 -4.76
CA ILE A 326 17.53 2.53 -4.26
C ILE A 326 16.46 2.50 -3.17
N ASN A 327 16.54 3.40 -2.18
CA ASN A 327 15.54 3.49 -1.12
C ASN A 327 14.14 3.73 -1.67
N ASN A 328 13.96 4.58 -2.69
CA ASN A 328 12.66 4.81 -3.31
C ASN A 328 12.10 3.55 -4.01
N ILE A 329 12.96 2.74 -4.64
CA ILE A 329 12.52 1.48 -5.26
C ILE A 329 12.05 0.51 -4.18
N LEU A 330 12.80 0.37 -3.08
CA LEU A 330 12.42 -0.46 -1.94
C LEU A 330 11.07 -0.06 -1.35
N GLU A 331 10.79 1.23 -1.28
CA GLU A 331 9.53 1.72 -0.73
C GLU A 331 8.31 1.35 -1.59
N ASN A 332 8.50 0.86 -2.82
CA ASN A 332 7.44 0.57 -3.78
C ASN A 332 7.30 -0.91 -4.17
N VAL A 333 8.16 -1.81 -3.69
CA VAL A 333 8.05 -3.25 -3.96
C VAL A 333 6.95 -3.86 -3.09
N ASN A 334 6.10 -4.70 -3.69
CA ASN A 334 5.08 -5.49 -2.98
C ASN A 334 5.74 -6.75 -2.39
N TYR A 335 5.86 -6.78 -1.07
CA TYR A 335 6.68 -7.75 -0.34
C TYR A 335 5.96 -9.05 0.04
N ASP A 336 4.64 -9.13 -0.14
CA ASP A 336 3.83 -10.26 0.30
C ASP A 336 3.88 -11.48 -0.65
N GLU A 337 4.59 -11.38 -1.77
CA GLU A 337 4.73 -12.46 -2.77
C GLU A 337 6.12 -13.10 -2.79
N LEU A 338 7.03 -12.69 -1.89
CA LEU A 338 8.44 -13.09 -1.92
C LEU A 338 8.86 -13.58 -0.53
N SER A 339 9.40 -14.80 -0.43
CA SER A 339 10.15 -15.20 0.77
C SER A 339 11.40 -14.33 0.94
N ASP A 340 11.97 -14.26 2.14
CA ASP A 340 13.10 -13.36 2.46
C ASP A 340 14.29 -13.51 1.48
N GLU A 341 14.58 -14.74 1.01
CA GLU A 341 15.59 -15.01 -0.03
C GLU A 341 15.18 -14.51 -1.44
N HIS A 342 13.89 -14.54 -1.79
CA HIS A 342 13.38 -14.06 -3.07
C HIS A 342 13.28 -12.53 -3.13
N LEU A 343 13.23 -11.85 -1.99
CA LEU A 343 13.13 -10.40 -1.86
C LEU A 343 14.46 -9.71 -2.21
N GLU A 344 15.57 -10.29 -1.75
CA GLU A 344 16.93 -9.90 -2.18
C GLU A 344 17.13 -10.09 -3.68
N GLN A 345 16.74 -11.26 -4.17
CA GLN A 345 16.86 -11.63 -5.56
C GLN A 345 16.01 -10.69 -6.43
N ALA A 346 14.75 -10.44 -6.06
CA ALA A 346 13.83 -9.58 -6.78
C ALA A 346 14.28 -8.12 -6.80
N ILE A 347 14.80 -7.58 -5.70
CA ILE A 347 15.31 -6.19 -5.68
C ILE A 347 16.62 -6.08 -6.45
N LYS A 348 17.54 -7.03 -6.30
CA LYS A 348 18.75 -7.09 -7.13
C LYS A 348 18.35 -7.19 -8.61
N GLU A 349 17.31 -7.94 -8.93
CA GLU A 349 16.75 -8.07 -10.27
C GLU A 349 16.02 -6.81 -10.78
N LEU A 350 15.37 -6.04 -9.92
CA LEU A 350 14.72 -4.76 -10.26
C LEU A 350 15.73 -3.64 -10.54
N VAL A 351 16.87 -3.68 -9.86
CA VAL A 351 17.84 -2.59 -9.83
C VAL A 351 19.01 -2.88 -10.80
N VAL A 352 19.38 -4.15 -11.03
CA VAL A 352 20.35 -4.53 -12.08
C VAL A 352 19.79 -4.28 -13.47
N LEU A 353 20.61 -3.73 -14.37
CA LEU A 353 20.28 -3.54 -15.78
C LEU A 353 20.31 -4.87 -16.54
N LYS A 354 19.47 -5.82 -16.11
CA LYS A 354 19.31 -7.16 -16.67
C LYS A 354 17.86 -7.32 -17.13
N ARG A 355 17.67 -7.99 -18.28
CA ARG A 355 16.34 -8.35 -18.79
C ARG A 355 15.79 -9.57 -18.06
N HIS A 356 14.49 -9.60 -17.81
CA HIS A 356 13.82 -10.74 -17.15
C HIS A 356 13.17 -11.65 -18.16
N ASP A 357 12.34 -11.07 -19.02
CA ASP A 357 11.60 -11.73 -20.07
C ASP A 357 11.95 -11.11 -21.43
N ASP A 358 11.77 -11.88 -22.49
CA ASP A 358 11.86 -11.35 -23.85
C ASP A 358 10.62 -10.51 -24.17
N ARG A 359 10.77 -9.19 -24.08
CA ARG A 359 9.73 -8.22 -24.42
C ARG A 359 9.69 -7.87 -25.91
N PHE A 360 10.56 -8.46 -26.73
CA PHE A 360 10.59 -8.17 -28.16
C PHE A 360 9.25 -8.44 -28.86
N PRO A 361 8.55 -9.58 -28.65
CA PRO A 361 7.25 -9.81 -29.27
C PRO A 361 6.25 -8.69 -28.92
N TYR A 362 6.18 -8.30 -27.65
CA TYR A 362 5.34 -7.20 -27.21
C TYR A 362 5.68 -5.88 -27.92
N PHE A 363 6.97 -5.52 -28.00
CA PHE A 363 7.39 -4.30 -28.69
C PHE A 363 7.12 -4.33 -30.19
N ALA A 364 7.33 -5.47 -30.84
CA ALA A 364 7.05 -5.62 -32.27
C ALA A 364 5.56 -5.41 -32.57
N LEU A 365 4.68 -6.09 -31.82
CA LEU A 365 3.22 -5.95 -31.98
C LEU A 365 2.78 -4.51 -31.71
N ARG A 366 3.22 -3.93 -30.57
CA ARG A 366 2.87 -2.56 -30.20
C ARG A 366 3.38 -1.55 -31.22
N TYR A 367 4.57 -1.74 -31.77
CA TYR A 367 5.13 -0.87 -32.80
C TYR A 367 4.30 -0.92 -34.09
N LEU A 368 3.92 -2.12 -34.55
CA LEU A 368 3.10 -2.29 -35.75
C LEU A 368 1.73 -1.59 -35.61
N ASP A 369 1.09 -1.74 -34.44
CA ASP A 369 -0.22 -1.13 -34.16
C ASP A 369 -0.15 0.40 -34.00
N GLU A 370 0.78 0.91 -33.18
CA GLU A 370 0.91 2.35 -32.90
C GLU A 370 1.40 3.17 -34.10
N MET A 371 2.20 2.54 -34.97
CA MET A 371 2.66 3.17 -36.22
C MET A 371 1.68 3.00 -37.38
N ASN A 372 0.57 2.27 -37.20
CA ASN A 372 -0.43 1.99 -38.24
C ASN A 372 0.18 1.34 -39.49
N LEU A 373 1.17 0.46 -39.34
CA LEU A 373 1.86 -0.15 -40.48
C LEU A 373 0.99 -1.17 -41.21
N LEU A 374 -0.01 -1.72 -40.51
CA LEU A 374 -0.95 -2.69 -41.05
C LEU A 374 -2.36 -2.08 -41.05
N SER A 375 -2.95 -1.92 -42.23
CA SER A 375 -4.26 -1.28 -42.37
C SER A 375 -5.41 -2.18 -41.88
N GLN A 376 -5.35 -3.48 -42.19
CA GLN A 376 -6.43 -4.45 -41.96
C GLN A 376 -6.11 -5.53 -40.92
N ILE A 377 -4.84 -5.72 -40.58
CA ILE A 377 -4.42 -6.75 -39.61
C ILE A 377 -4.38 -6.12 -38.23
N ARG A 378 -4.99 -6.82 -37.25
CA ARG A 378 -4.95 -6.46 -35.83
C ARG A 378 -4.57 -7.68 -35.02
N PHE A 379 -3.94 -7.44 -33.88
CA PHE A 379 -3.55 -8.50 -32.97
C PHE A 379 -4.64 -8.76 -31.94
N GLN A 380 -4.64 -9.98 -31.40
CA GLN A 380 -5.58 -10.33 -30.35
C GLN A 380 -5.18 -9.63 -29.05
N VAL A 381 -6.07 -8.82 -28.52
CA VAL A 381 -5.94 -8.13 -27.23
C VAL A 381 -6.85 -8.83 -26.23
N TYR A 382 -6.26 -9.30 -25.13
CA TYR A 382 -7.02 -9.71 -23.96
C TYR A 382 -7.47 -8.45 -23.22
N LEU A 383 -8.77 -8.28 -23.02
CA LEU A 383 -9.33 -7.10 -22.35
C LEU A 383 -9.44 -7.30 -20.84
N GLY A 384 -9.80 -8.51 -20.40
CA GLY A 384 -10.10 -8.76 -19.01
C GLY A 384 -10.99 -9.97 -18.78
N LYS A 385 -11.42 -10.16 -17.53
CA LYS A 385 -12.45 -11.14 -17.16
C LYS A 385 -13.74 -10.42 -16.80
N VAL A 386 -14.82 -10.82 -17.45
CA VAL A 386 -16.16 -10.37 -17.11
C VAL A 386 -16.82 -11.42 -16.24
N GLU A 387 -17.44 -10.98 -15.16
CA GLU A 387 -18.36 -11.81 -14.42
C GLU A 387 -19.73 -11.81 -15.10
N LEU A 388 -20.16 -13.00 -15.50
CA LEU A 388 -21.44 -13.21 -16.16
C LEU A 388 -22.57 -13.43 -15.17
N LYS A 389 -22.28 -14.11 -14.05
CA LYS A 389 -23.26 -14.46 -13.02
C LYS A 389 -22.56 -14.84 -11.72
N SER A 390 -23.09 -14.38 -10.59
CA SER A 390 -22.85 -14.95 -9.26
C SER A 390 -24.10 -15.68 -8.78
N TYR A 391 -23.94 -16.82 -8.12
CA TYR A 391 -25.02 -17.47 -7.39
C TYR A 391 -24.47 -18.35 -6.27
N PHE A 392 -25.21 -18.44 -5.18
CA PHE A 392 -24.90 -19.36 -4.09
C PHE A 392 -25.14 -20.81 -4.54
N LYS A 393 -24.20 -21.70 -4.25
CA LYS A 393 -24.33 -23.12 -4.57
C LYS A 393 -24.50 -23.92 -3.27
N ASP A 394 -25.76 -24.23 -2.96
CA ASP A 394 -26.19 -24.87 -1.71
C ASP A 394 -25.37 -26.13 -1.36
N ASP A 395 -25.08 -26.98 -2.36
CA ASP A 395 -24.34 -28.24 -2.16
C ASP A 395 -22.90 -28.05 -1.64
N LEU A 396 -22.31 -26.87 -1.86
CA LEU A 396 -20.95 -26.53 -1.46
C LEU A 396 -20.89 -25.46 -0.38
N GLY A 397 -22.02 -24.81 -0.07
CA GLY A 397 -22.08 -23.69 0.88
C GLY A 397 -21.22 -22.49 0.48
N ILE A 398 -20.94 -22.30 -0.81
CA ILE A 398 -20.02 -21.27 -1.33
C ILE A 398 -20.70 -20.44 -2.42
N GLU A 399 -20.38 -19.15 -2.50
CA GLU A 399 -20.78 -18.29 -3.60
C GLU A 399 -19.97 -18.60 -4.87
N ARG A 400 -20.66 -19.00 -5.95
CA ARG A 400 -20.02 -19.35 -7.22
C ARG A 400 -20.14 -18.23 -8.23
N ARG A 401 -19.00 -17.72 -8.68
CA ARG A 401 -18.86 -16.74 -9.75
C ARG A 401 -18.51 -17.41 -11.09
N ILE A 402 -19.21 -17.04 -12.16
CA ILE A 402 -18.91 -17.46 -13.55
C ILE A 402 -18.14 -16.33 -14.23
N LEU A 403 -16.82 -16.51 -14.35
CA LEU A 403 -15.92 -15.58 -15.03
C LEU A 403 -15.63 -16.03 -16.45
N LYS A 404 -15.68 -15.10 -17.42
CA LYS A 404 -15.33 -15.35 -18.82
C LYS A 404 -14.24 -14.38 -19.29
N PRO A 405 -13.13 -14.87 -19.85
CA PRO A 405 -12.13 -14.00 -20.47
C PRO A 405 -12.68 -13.40 -21.77
N ILE A 406 -12.45 -12.09 -21.95
CA ILE A 406 -12.86 -11.35 -23.15
C ILE A 406 -11.62 -10.99 -23.96
N TYR A 407 -11.69 -11.30 -25.25
CA TYR A 407 -10.67 -10.97 -26.24
C TYR A 407 -11.29 -10.08 -27.32
N ALA A 408 -10.49 -9.19 -27.87
CA ALA A 408 -10.87 -8.32 -28.98
C ALA A 408 -9.72 -8.23 -30.00
N PHE A 409 -10.02 -7.71 -31.18
CA PHE A 409 -9.03 -7.39 -32.21
C PHE A 409 -9.07 -5.88 -32.45
N GLY A 410 -7.97 -5.20 -32.15
CA GLY A 410 -7.86 -3.75 -32.25
C GLY A 410 -6.50 -3.31 -31.72
N LYS A 411 -6.21 -2.00 -31.80
CA LYS A 411 -4.99 -1.49 -31.18
C LYS A 411 -5.17 -1.48 -29.67
N LEU A 412 -4.07 -1.63 -28.94
CA LEU A 412 -4.12 -1.53 -27.48
C LEU A 412 -4.70 -0.18 -27.01
N SER A 413 -4.30 0.92 -27.64
CA SER A 413 -4.81 2.27 -27.39
C SER A 413 -6.31 2.44 -27.71
N ASP A 414 -6.91 1.57 -28.53
CA ASP A 414 -8.34 1.59 -28.78
C ASP A 414 -9.15 1.12 -27.55
N PHE A 415 -8.51 0.40 -26.62
CA PHE A 415 -9.15 -0.17 -25.43
C PHE A 415 -8.74 0.51 -24.13
N ASP A 416 -7.70 1.34 -24.13
CA ASP A 416 -7.28 2.05 -22.91
C ASP A 416 -8.41 2.96 -22.38
N ASN A 417 -8.72 2.81 -21.09
CA ASN A 417 -9.77 3.54 -20.38
C ASN A 417 -11.20 3.45 -20.97
N LYS A 418 -11.51 2.44 -21.80
CA LYS A 418 -12.85 2.23 -22.40
C LYS A 418 -13.67 1.11 -21.76
N GLU A 419 -13.46 0.88 -20.47
CA GLU A 419 -14.10 -0.19 -19.72
C GLU A 419 -15.64 -0.18 -19.81
N GLU A 420 -16.23 1.01 -19.61
CA GLU A 420 -17.69 1.17 -19.62
C GLU A 420 -18.30 1.03 -21.01
N ASP A 421 -17.64 1.57 -22.04
CA ASP A 421 -18.13 1.51 -23.41
C ASP A 421 -18.17 0.06 -23.91
N ILE A 422 -17.12 -0.71 -23.61
CA ILE A 422 -17.06 -2.13 -23.95
C ILE A 422 -18.11 -2.92 -23.17
N LEU A 423 -18.34 -2.63 -21.88
CA LEU A 423 -19.44 -3.27 -21.14
C LEU A 423 -20.79 -2.97 -21.77
N ARG A 424 -21.04 -1.73 -22.19
CA ARG A 424 -22.29 -1.35 -22.86
C ARG A 424 -22.47 -2.14 -24.16
N GLU A 425 -21.42 -2.33 -24.94
CA GLU A 425 -21.47 -3.16 -26.16
C GLU A 425 -21.70 -4.65 -25.86
N LEU A 426 -21.02 -5.20 -24.85
CA LEU A 426 -21.23 -6.59 -24.43
C LEU A 426 -22.67 -6.82 -23.97
N LYS A 427 -23.25 -5.88 -23.21
CA LYS A 427 -24.64 -5.95 -22.72
C LYS A 427 -25.68 -5.98 -23.84
N LYS A 428 -25.43 -5.31 -24.98
CA LYS A 428 -26.36 -5.34 -26.13
C LYS A 428 -26.57 -6.74 -26.71
N ASN A 429 -25.55 -7.58 -26.62
CA ASN A 429 -25.54 -8.92 -27.22
C ASN A 429 -25.88 -10.03 -26.21
N LEU A 430 -26.17 -9.68 -24.96
CA LEU A 430 -26.50 -10.63 -23.91
C LEU A 430 -28.03 -10.76 -23.72
N PRO A 431 -28.52 -11.95 -23.31
CA PRO A 431 -29.91 -12.11 -22.90
C PRO A 431 -30.30 -11.14 -21.77
N PRO A 432 -31.58 -10.73 -21.66
CA PRO A 432 -32.06 -9.82 -20.61
C PRO A 432 -31.66 -10.24 -19.19
N ASP A 433 -31.66 -11.56 -18.94
CA ASP A 433 -31.36 -12.16 -17.63
C ASP A 433 -29.86 -12.10 -17.24
N CYS A 434 -28.99 -11.69 -18.18
CA CYS A 434 -27.54 -11.58 -18.02
C CYS A 434 -27.04 -10.15 -18.27
N GLN A 435 -27.87 -9.12 -18.04
CA GLN A 435 -27.46 -7.72 -18.23
C GLN A 435 -26.66 -7.15 -17.05
N ASP A 436 -26.66 -7.81 -15.91
CA ASP A 436 -25.89 -7.42 -14.72
C ASP A 436 -24.46 -7.98 -14.75
N ILE A 437 -23.75 -7.70 -15.85
CA ILE A 437 -22.33 -8.02 -15.98
C ILE A 437 -21.45 -6.85 -15.55
N HIS A 438 -20.31 -7.19 -14.98
CA HIS A 438 -19.25 -6.25 -14.60
C HIS A 438 -17.88 -6.90 -14.81
N TRP A 439 -16.83 -6.08 -14.91
CA TRP A 439 -15.47 -6.60 -14.96
C TRP A 439 -15.03 -7.04 -13.57
N ASP A 440 -14.50 -8.25 -13.47
CA ASP A 440 -13.70 -8.65 -12.30
C ASP A 440 -12.28 -8.07 -12.42
N GLN A 441 -11.77 -7.96 -13.65
CA GLN A 441 -10.50 -7.33 -13.96
C GLN A 441 -10.53 -6.78 -15.39
N TYR A 442 -10.26 -5.49 -15.56
CA TYR A 442 -10.02 -4.85 -16.84
C TYR A 442 -8.55 -4.44 -16.97
N LYS A 443 -7.81 -5.15 -17.84
CA LYS A 443 -6.39 -4.89 -18.08
C LYS A 443 -6.03 -5.31 -19.52
N PRO A 444 -6.29 -4.41 -20.50
CA PRO A 444 -5.91 -4.65 -21.89
C PRO A 444 -4.43 -4.98 -22.03
N HIS A 445 -4.12 -6.08 -22.71
CA HIS A 445 -2.76 -6.43 -23.14
C HIS A 445 -2.81 -7.39 -24.33
N TYR A 446 -1.75 -7.42 -25.14
CA TYR A 446 -1.63 -8.41 -26.22
C TYR A 446 -1.64 -9.82 -25.64
N ASN A 447 -2.46 -10.68 -26.22
CA ASN A 447 -2.57 -12.07 -25.82
C ASN A 447 -1.41 -12.87 -26.43
N ILE A 448 -0.22 -12.73 -25.83
CA ILE A 448 1.00 -13.44 -26.26
C ILE A 448 1.13 -14.68 -25.38
N SER A 449 0.99 -15.86 -25.96
CA SER A 449 1.14 -17.12 -25.22
C SER A 449 1.98 -18.11 -26.00
N GLN A 450 3.03 -18.66 -25.37
CA GLN A 450 3.95 -19.60 -26.00
C GLN A 450 4.57 -19.09 -27.32
N ASN A 451 4.90 -17.79 -27.38
CA ASN A 451 5.42 -17.11 -28.58
C ASN A 451 4.45 -17.09 -29.79
N ASN A 452 3.15 -17.28 -29.54
CA ASN A 452 2.08 -17.12 -30.54
C ASN A 452 1.17 -15.94 -30.20
#